data_AF-A0A356KK38-F1
#
_entry.id   AF-A0A356KK38-F1
#
_cell.length_a   1.000
_cell.length_b   1.000
_cell.length_c   1.000
_cell.angle_alpha   90.00
_cell.angle_beta   90.00
_cell.angle_gamma   90.00
#
_symmetry.space_group_name_H-M   'P 1'
#
loop_
_entity.id
_entity.type
_entity.pdbx_description
1 polymer ?
#
loop_
_entity_poly.entity_id
_entity_poly.type
_entity_poly.pdbx_seq_one_letter_code
_entity_poly.pdbx_strand_id
1 'polypeptide(L)'
;MTDLKKPQAAWIRLVGHELAASYLAVLGELRELECRYTQERTRVLVLGDAVVAGPKGIRLQGVELGRNTAADGSLWVSIDAQRGVRLATAPGLQGQVAKGPQGQLQPVGGSGLSGGWDPPPGNAVLQDVRVVVVPDWVARVDGVWDGSEPQDREARRVFLDALAFAAERLREARFTVLDALREWAQLRGSEFLGIAVADLAREQVVRDPSGSVSRSRQGFLADVAAAMHAESNAGPQSVAPRTIVAAAAAFAAGNRGRARLRPFQPGPACPVARWSFRCTQGAEQGQGGLEEFACVARLRGSEETLRFEGVRIGFPFVGPRDFGPLLLERDPSKKGDPQDQLLGDLAGLTLGGERSTNTDGGVLHWQLLKEPAGTWAVEFYMSLALGSGDLVARAEGVQPGAPFRASERNVSGLWLVW
;
A
#
# COMPACT_ATOMS: atom_id res chain seq x y z
N MET A 1 15.72 14.83 -11.44
CA MET A 1 14.44 14.58 -10.74
C MET A 1 14.53 13.19 -10.16
N THR A 2 14.55 13.06 -8.83
CA THR A 2 14.59 11.80 -8.09
C THR A 2 13.30 11.01 -8.33
N ASP A 3 13.42 9.74 -8.70
CA ASP A 3 12.28 8.90 -9.08
C ASP A 3 11.55 8.41 -7.81
N LEU A 4 10.61 9.21 -7.32
CA LEU A 4 9.76 8.91 -6.15
C LEU A 4 8.70 7.81 -6.43
N LYS A 5 8.73 7.15 -7.61
CA LYS A 5 7.83 6.04 -7.99
C LYS A 5 8.10 4.75 -7.22
N LYS A 6 8.34 4.83 -5.92
CA LYS A 6 8.43 3.67 -5.04
C LYS A 6 7.02 3.28 -4.57
N PRO A 7 6.70 1.99 -4.47
CA PRO A 7 5.41 1.54 -3.97
C PRO A 7 5.23 1.98 -2.51
N GLN A 8 3.98 2.19 -2.08
CA GLN A 8 3.64 2.60 -0.71
C GLN A 8 4.27 1.69 0.36
N ALA A 9 4.34 0.38 0.10
CA ALA A 9 4.99 -0.59 0.99
C ALA A 9 6.48 -0.29 1.21
N ALA A 10 7.19 0.22 0.19
CA ALA A 10 8.60 0.59 0.31
C ALA A 10 8.78 1.85 1.16
N TRP A 11 7.87 2.82 1.05
CA TRP A 11 7.85 4.02 1.90
C TRP A 11 7.52 3.69 3.37
N ILE A 12 6.52 2.84 3.60
CA ILE A 12 6.16 2.36 4.94
C ILE A 12 7.34 1.64 5.58
N ARG A 13 8.03 0.78 4.82
CA ARG A 13 9.22 0.09 5.31
C ARG A 13 10.35 1.07 5.68
N LEU A 14 10.71 2.00 4.80
CA LEU A 14 11.83 2.90 5.03
C LEU A 14 11.53 3.92 6.15
N VAL A 15 10.43 4.66 6.03
CA VAL A 15 10.12 5.77 6.95
C VAL A 15 9.47 5.23 8.23
N GLY A 16 8.53 4.30 8.10
CA GLY A 16 7.78 3.75 9.23
C GLY A 16 8.60 2.75 10.06
N HIS A 17 9.15 1.71 9.42
CA HIS A 17 9.80 0.63 10.17
C HIS A 17 11.29 0.92 10.44
N GLU A 18 12.06 1.25 9.40
CA GLU A 18 13.50 1.42 9.53
C GLU A 18 13.85 2.73 10.25
N LEU A 19 13.33 3.88 9.81
CA LEU A 19 13.61 5.17 10.45
C LEU A 19 12.84 5.37 11.77
N ALA A 20 11.51 5.34 11.73
CA ALA A 20 10.71 5.73 12.88
C ALA A 20 10.68 4.66 13.98
N ALA A 21 10.35 3.40 13.65
CA ALA A 21 10.21 2.33 14.63
C ALA A 21 11.54 1.80 15.17
N SER A 22 12.67 2.01 14.48
CA SER A 22 13.98 1.59 14.95
C SER A 22 14.78 2.76 15.51
N TYR A 23 15.31 3.65 14.68
CA TYR A 23 16.24 4.68 15.14
C TYR A 23 15.56 5.77 15.98
N LEU A 24 14.47 6.36 15.50
CA LEU A 24 13.80 7.45 16.24
C LEU A 24 13.16 6.96 17.54
N ALA A 25 12.61 5.74 17.54
CA ALA A 25 12.08 5.10 18.75
C ALA A 25 13.18 4.94 19.82
N VAL A 26 14.32 4.33 19.47
CA VAL A 26 15.45 4.15 20.39
C VAL A 26 15.99 5.50 20.89
N LEU A 27 16.12 6.49 20.01
CA LEU A 27 16.55 7.85 20.40
C LEU A 27 15.54 8.52 21.36
N GLY A 28 14.25 8.29 21.14
CA GLY A 28 13.18 8.74 22.03
C GLY A 28 13.25 8.08 23.40
N GLU A 29 13.45 6.77 23.45
CA GLU A 29 13.60 6.00 24.69
C GLU A 29 14.84 6.42 25.49
N LEU A 30 16.01 6.51 24.84
CA LEU A 30 17.24 6.95 25.47
C LEU A 30 17.13 8.38 26.01
N ARG A 31 16.50 9.28 25.26
CA ARG A 31 16.24 10.65 25.72
C ARG A 31 15.28 10.67 26.92
N GLU A 32 14.23 9.87 26.90
CA GLU A 32 13.28 9.80 28.01
C GLU A 32 13.98 9.24 29.26
N LEU A 33 14.81 8.21 29.11
CA LEU A 33 15.63 7.70 30.22
C LEU A 33 16.60 8.76 30.73
N GLU A 34 17.35 9.45 29.87
CA GLU A 34 18.25 10.55 30.25
C GLU A 34 17.51 11.63 31.05
N CYS A 35 16.31 12.03 30.60
CA CYS A 35 15.47 12.99 31.32
C CYS A 35 15.16 12.53 32.75
N ARG A 36 14.88 11.23 32.97
CA ARG A 36 14.58 10.71 34.32
C ARG A 36 15.74 10.81 35.30
N TYR A 37 16.98 10.83 34.81
CA TYR A 37 18.19 10.96 35.62
C TYR A 37 18.65 12.43 35.78
N THR A 38 18.11 13.36 34.99
CA THR A 38 18.58 14.76 34.94
C THR A 38 17.54 15.79 35.32
N GLN A 39 16.25 15.45 35.30
CA GLN A 39 15.16 16.39 35.52
C GLN A 39 14.34 16.02 36.74
N GLU A 40 13.70 17.04 37.32
CA GLU A 40 12.72 16.91 38.40
C GLU A 40 11.31 16.91 37.81
N ARG A 41 11.00 15.93 36.94
CA ARG A 41 9.63 15.78 36.46
C ARG A 41 8.85 14.86 37.37
N THR A 42 7.55 15.07 37.37
CA THR A 42 6.61 14.20 38.04
C THR A 42 5.63 13.62 37.03
N ARG A 43 5.66 12.29 36.88
CA ARG A 43 4.70 11.57 36.04
C ARG A 43 3.50 11.14 36.87
N VAL A 44 2.35 11.02 36.24
CA VAL A 44 1.12 10.55 36.89
C VAL A 44 0.58 9.35 36.11
N LEU A 45 0.41 8.23 36.79
CA LEU A 45 -0.20 7.00 36.30
C LEU A 45 -1.61 6.89 36.88
N VAL A 46 -2.54 6.27 36.17
CA VAL A 46 -3.87 5.98 36.71
C VAL A 46 -3.98 4.49 36.99
N LEU A 47 -4.47 4.15 38.17
CA LEU A 47 -4.75 2.76 38.53
C LEU A 47 -6.26 2.54 38.54
N GLY A 48 -6.77 1.84 37.52
CA GLY A 48 -8.18 1.40 37.42
C GLY A 48 -8.68 1.21 35.98
N ASP A 49 -9.60 0.26 35.79
CA ASP A 49 -10.22 -0.11 34.49
C ASP A 49 -11.33 0.84 34.00
N ALA A 50 -11.46 2.03 34.58
CA ALA A 50 -12.50 2.96 34.16
C ALA A 50 -12.16 3.55 32.78
N VAL A 51 -13.05 3.31 31.80
CA VAL A 51 -13.10 3.92 30.46
C VAL A 51 -13.40 5.43 30.58
N VAL A 52 -12.51 6.15 31.22
CA VAL A 52 -12.45 7.60 31.20
C VAL A 52 -11.10 7.89 30.56
N ALA A 53 -11.13 8.51 29.38
CA ALA A 53 -9.96 8.93 28.62
C ALA A 53 -8.83 9.31 29.59
N GLY A 54 -7.75 8.51 29.58
CA GLY A 54 -6.69 8.62 30.57
C GLY A 54 -6.18 10.06 30.71
N PRO A 55 -5.65 10.47 31.87
CA PRO A 55 -5.33 11.86 32.16
C PRO A 55 -4.03 12.26 31.44
N LYS A 56 -4.10 12.33 30.12
CA LYS A 56 -3.15 13.09 29.34
C LYS A 56 -3.23 14.52 29.87
N GLY A 57 -2.08 15.05 30.30
CA GLY A 57 -1.96 16.44 30.67
C GLY A 57 -2.03 16.77 32.16
N ILE A 58 -2.08 15.81 33.10
CA ILE A 58 -1.79 16.15 34.51
C ILE A 58 -0.32 16.54 34.62
N ARG A 59 -0.08 17.75 35.13
CA ARG A 59 1.24 18.30 35.44
C ARG A 59 1.21 18.76 36.89
N LEU A 60 1.95 18.08 37.75
CA LEU A 60 2.07 18.44 39.16
C LEU A 60 3.45 19.03 39.43
N GLN A 61 3.51 19.95 40.38
CA GLN A 61 4.72 20.58 40.88
C GLN A 61 4.71 20.55 42.40
N GLY A 62 5.89 20.47 43.01
CA GLY A 62 6.05 20.40 44.46
C GLY A 62 5.59 19.07 45.06
N VAL A 63 5.73 17.95 44.33
CA VAL A 63 5.33 16.63 44.83
C VAL A 63 6.32 16.11 45.85
N GLU A 64 5.83 15.75 47.03
CA GLU A 64 6.61 15.18 48.12
C GLU A 64 5.92 13.89 48.61
N LEU A 65 6.54 12.75 48.32
CA LEU A 65 5.99 11.43 48.63
C LEU A 65 5.74 11.27 50.13
N GLY A 66 4.54 10.83 50.50
CA GLY A 66 4.14 10.61 51.89
C GLY A 66 3.82 11.88 52.68
N ARG A 67 4.11 13.08 52.15
CA ARG A 67 3.76 14.36 52.77
C ARG A 67 2.52 14.98 52.14
N ASN A 68 2.56 15.20 50.83
CA ASN A 68 1.42 15.71 50.06
C ASN A 68 0.85 14.69 49.06
N THR A 69 1.29 13.44 49.18
CA THR A 69 0.68 12.24 48.61
C THR A 69 0.45 11.21 49.72
N ALA A 70 -0.26 10.11 49.44
CA ALA A 70 -0.15 8.92 50.28
C ALA A 70 1.28 8.35 50.28
N ALA A 71 1.58 7.48 51.24
CA ALA A 71 2.91 6.86 51.40
C ALA A 71 3.38 6.08 50.17
N ASP A 72 2.45 5.57 49.37
CA ASP A 72 2.72 4.86 48.12
C ASP A 72 2.75 5.77 46.88
N GLY A 73 2.66 7.09 47.06
CA GLY A 73 2.59 8.07 45.98
C GLY A 73 1.18 8.27 45.39
N SER A 74 0.14 7.67 45.97
CA SER A 74 -1.23 7.83 45.48
C SER A 74 -1.83 9.21 45.82
N LEU A 75 -2.71 9.67 44.93
CA LEU A 75 -3.62 10.79 45.11
C LEU A 75 -5.02 10.37 44.65
N TRP A 76 -6.03 10.93 45.31
CA TRP A 76 -7.43 10.76 44.94
C TRP A 76 -7.95 12.04 44.30
N VAL A 77 -8.56 11.87 43.14
CA VAL A 77 -8.97 12.95 42.25
C VAL A 77 -10.47 12.97 42.13
N SER A 78 -11.06 14.14 42.32
CA SER A 78 -12.47 14.38 42.00
C SER A 78 -12.62 15.58 41.07
N ILE A 79 -13.54 15.45 40.11
CA ILE A 79 -13.98 16.51 39.21
C ILE A 79 -15.46 16.76 39.47
N ASP A 80 -15.83 18.01 39.78
CA ASP A 80 -17.23 18.42 39.90
C ASP A 80 -17.86 18.83 38.56
N ALA A 81 -19.18 19.06 38.56
CA ALA A 81 -19.94 19.43 37.36
C ALA A 81 -19.49 20.77 36.73
N GLN A 82 -18.77 21.62 37.49
CA GLN A 82 -18.20 22.88 37.01
C GLN A 82 -16.74 22.73 36.56
N ARG A 83 -16.26 21.48 36.43
CA ARG A 83 -14.87 21.11 36.11
C ARG A 83 -13.86 21.61 37.16
N GLY A 84 -14.31 21.81 38.39
CA GLY A 84 -13.45 22.01 39.55
C GLY A 84 -12.75 20.71 39.88
N VAL A 85 -11.41 20.73 39.93
CA VAL A 85 -10.58 19.57 40.25
C VAL A 85 -10.14 19.67 41.71
N ARG A 86 -10.19 18.55 42.43
CA ARG A 86 -9.69 18.42 43.81
C ARG A 86 -8.79 17.20 43.90
N LEU A 87 -7.64 17.38 44.55
CA LEU A 87 -6.67 16.33 44.86
C LEU A 87 -6.57 16.14 46.37
N ALA A 88 -6.54 14.89 46.81
CA ALA A 88 -6.45 14.52 48.21
C ALA A 88 -5.51 13.31 48.43
N THR A 89 -5.00 13.15 49.65
CA THR A 89 -4.09 12.05 50.03
C THR A 89 -4.82 10.78 50.48
N ALA A 90 -6.15 10.81 50.59
CA ALA A 90 -6.98 9.67 50.92
C ALA A 90 -8.36 9.72 50.22
N PRO A 91 -9.09 8.59 50.12
CA PRO A 91 -10.44 8.53 49.54
C PRO A 91 -11.43 9.49 50.23
N GLY A 92 -12.51 9.86 49.53
CA GLY A 92 -13.51 10.79 50.06
C GLY A 92 -12.99 12.23 50.21
N LEU A 93 -11.94 12.58 49.47
CA LEU A 93 -11.24 13.87 49.54
C LEU A 93 -10.67 14.22 50.93
N GLN A 94 -10.37 13.22 51.76
CA GLN A 94 -9.69 13.42 53.03
C GLN A 94 -8.23 13.84 52.82
N GLY A 95 -7.77 14.86 53.55
CA GLY A 95 -6.42 15.39 53.35
C GLY A 95 -6.27 16.09 52.00
N GLN A 96 -7.18 17.01 51.69
CA GLN A 96 -7.15 17.77 50.45
C GLN A 96 -5.85 18.60 50.34
N VAL A 97 -5.07 18.35 49.28
CA VAL A 97 -3.75 18.95 49.05
C VAL A 97 -3.74 19.96 47.90
N ALA A 98 -4.64 19.84 46.92
CA ALA A 98 -4.74 20.84 45.86
C ALA A 98 -6.16 20.97 45.33
N LYS A 99 -6.51 22.17 44.82
CA LYS A 99 -7.79 22.42 44.16
C LYS A 99 -7.75 23.56 43.17
N GLY A 100 -8.68 23.57 42.23
CA GLY A 100 -9.04 24.78 41.51
C GLY A 100 -9.91 24.55 40.28
N PRO A 101 -10.38 25.65 39.67
CA PRO A 101 -11.33 25.60 38.56
C PRO A 101 -10.65 25.16 37.27
N GLN A 102 -11.40 24.43 36.43
CA GLN A 102 -10.97 24.02 35.09
C GLN A 102 -9.59 23.33 35.05
N GLY A 103 -9.27 22.60 36.12
CA GLY A 103 -8.01 21.88 36.25
C GLY A 103 -6.77 22.72 36.53
N GLN A 104 -6.88 24.03 36.77
CA GLN A 104 -5.78 24.81 37.35
C GLN A 104 -5.70 24.53 38.86
N LEU A 105 -4.65 23.85 39.31
CA LEU A 105 -4.51 23.38 40.67
C LEU A 105 -3.65 24.32 41.50
N GLN A 106 -4.22 24.82 42.59
CA GLN A 106 -3.54 25.60 43.61
C GLN A 106 -3.39 24.77 44.90
N PRO A 107 -2.31 24.99 45.66
CA PRO A 107 -2.08 24.27 46.90
C PRO A 107 -3.13 24.62 47.94
N VAL A 108 -3.52 23.63 48.73
CA VAL A 108 -4.46 23.76 49.85
C VAL A 108 -3.70 23.49 51.14
N GLY A 109 -3.95 24.29 52.18
CA GLY A 109 -3.38 24.06 53.51
C GLY A 109 -1.85 24.07 53.57
N GLY A 110 -1.17 24.79 52.67
CA GLY A 110 0.29 24.85 52.63
C GLY A 110 0.97 23.58 52.10
N SER A 111 0.23 22.71 51.41
CA SER A 111 0.75 21.44 50.84
C SER A 111 1.92 21.60 49.86
N GLY A 112 2.10 22.78 49.27
CA GLY A 112 3.06 23.04 48.19
C GLY A 112 2.68 22.40 46.84
N LEU A 113 1.66 21.55 46.79
CA LEU A 113 1.24 20.83 45.59
C LEU A 113 0.42 21.74 44.67
N SER A 114 0.95 22.05 43.50
CA SER A 114 0.28 22.85 42.47
C SER A 114 0.34 22.18 41.10
N GLY A 115 -0.38 22.71 40.12
CA GLY A 115 -0.30 22.13 38.79
C GLY A 115 -1.40 22.52 37.83
N GLY A 116 -1.50 21.71 36.78
CA GLY A 116 -2.55 21.80 35.77
C GLY A 116 -3.03 20.40 35.40
N TRP A 117 -4.31 20.30 35.05
CA TRP A 117 -4.88 19.15 34.38
C TRP A 117 -5.85 19.65 33.33
N ASP A 118 -5.86 19.01 32.16
CA ASP A 118 -6.91 19.18 31.17
C ASP A 118 -8.00 18.12 31.44
N PRO A 119 -9.06 18.43 32.22
CA PRO A 119 -10.10 17.46 32.52
C PRO A 119 -10.85 17.08 31.22
N PRO A 120 -11.29 15.82 31.08
CA PRO A 120 -11.94 15.34 29.87
C PRO A 120 -13.12 16.22 29.42
N PRO A 121 -13.38 16.33 28.11
CA PRO A 121 -14.47 17.16 27.60
C PRO A 121 -15.84 16.64 28.08
N GLY A 122 -16.71 17.55 28.54
CA GLY A 122 -18.08 17.26 29.01
C GLY A 122 -18.33 17.59 30.49
N ASN A 123 -19.55 17.31 30.97
CA ASN A 123 -19.97 17.47 32.38
C ASN A 123 -19.64 16.20 33.21
N ALA A 124 -18.53 15.53 32.89
CA ALA A 124 -18.16 14.30 33.56
C ALA A 124 -17.83 14.59 35.04
N VAL A 125 -18.69 14.11 35.94
CA VAL A 125 -18.40 14.10 37.37
C VAL A 125 -17.56 12.86 37.65
N LEU A 126 -16.33 13.06 38.12
CA LEU A 126 -15.46 11.99 38.57
C LEU A 126 -15.32 12.07 40.08
N GLN A 127 -15.45 10.94 40.76
CA GLN A 127 -15.26 10.84 42.20
C GLN A 127 -14.19 9.79 42.49
N ASP A 128 -13.28 10.14 43.39
CA ASP A 128 -12.25 9.26 43.97
C ASP A 128 -11.44 8.44 42.95
N VAL A 129 -11.09 9.03 41.82
CA VAL A 129 -10.17 8.41 40.86
C VAL A 129 -8.78 8.37 41.49
N ARG A 130 -8.22 7.17 41.64
CA ARG A 130 -6.86 7.01 42.17
C ARG A 130 -5.82 7.21 41.06
N VAL A 131 -4.92 8.14 41.30
CA VAL A 131 -3.74 8.37 40.46
C VAL A 131 -2.48 8.14 41.29
N VAL A 132 -1.44 7.58 40.68
CA VAL A 132 -0.14 7.35 41.31
C VAL A 132 0.89 8.27 40.71
N VAL A 133 1.56 9.00 41.59
CA VAL A 133 2.57 9.96 41.23
C VAL A 133 3.94 9.28 41.24
N VAL A 134 4.65 9.39 40.13
CA VAL A 134 5.96 8.79 39.90
C VAL A 134 6.94 9.92 39.58
N PRO A 135 7.55 10.53 40.62
CA PRO A 135 8.61 11.50 40.41
C PRO A 135 9.82 10.84 39.74
N ASP A 136 10.56 11.59 38.95
CA ASP A 136 11.87 11.20 38.44
C ASP A 136 12.90 11.14 39.58
N TRP A 137 14.06 10.53 39.33
CA TRP A 137 14.96 10.11 40.40
C TRP A 137 15.45 11.25 41.28
N VAL A 138 15.77 12.40 40.67
CA VAL A 138 16.27 13.59 41.38
C VAL A 138 15.21 14.14 42.35
N ALA A 139 13.95 14.17 41.93
CA ALA A 139 12.84 14.70 42.76
C ALA A 139 12.51 13.80 43.97
N ARG A 140 13.04 12.56 44.03
CA ARG A 140 12.85 11.65 45.16
C ARG A 140 13.90 11.80 46.25
N VAL A 141 15.04 12.41 45.91
CA VAL A 141 16.23 12.43 46.77
C VAL A 141 15.94 13.09 48.12
N ASP A 142 15.20 14.21 48.09
CA ASP A 142 14.94 15.02 49.28
C ASP A 142 13.91 14.38 50.23
N GLY A 143 13.08 13.46 49.72
CA GLY A 143 12.15 12.68 50.54
C GLY A 143 12.73 11.40 51.13
N VAL A 144 13.88 10.93 50.62
CA VAL A 144 14.58 9.71 51.12
C VAL A 144 15.71 10.09 52.09
N TRP A 145 16.45 11.16 51.78
CA TRP A 145 17.52 11.70 52.61
C TRP A 145 17.16 13.13 53.00
N ASP A 146 16.32 13.26 54.02
CA ASP A 146 15.75 14.53 54.48
C ASP A 146 16.73 15.34 55.37
N GLY A 147 17.89 14.77 55.70
CA GLY A 147 18.91 15.41 56.52
C GLY A 147 18.69 15.23 58.01
N SER A 148 17.74 14.37 58.41
CA SER A 148 17.53 14.00 59.82
C SER A 148 18.65 13.12 60.36
N GLU A 149 19.27 12.30 59.51
CA GLU A 149 20.41 11.47 59.88
C GLU A 149 21.75 12.12 59.49
N PRO A 150 22.82 11.99 60.31
CA PRO A 150 24.13 12.58 60.02
C PRO A 150 24.73 12.15 58.67
N GLN A 151 24.38 10.94 58.18
CA GLN A 151 24.91 10.38 56.94
C GLN A 151 24.12 10.78 55.68
N ASP A 152 22.92 11.36 55.83
CA ASP A 152 22.03 11.67 54.72
C ASP A 152 22.67 12.58 53.69
N ARG A 153 23.42 13.59 54.15
CA ARG A 153 24.12 14.54 53.27
C ARG A 153 25.10 13.83 52.34
N GLU A 154 25.83 12.85 52.84
CA GLU A 154 26.83 12.12 52.08
C GLU A 154 26.18 11.06 51.17
N ALA A 155 25.18 10.34 51.68
CA ALA A 155 24.41 9.37 50.88
C ALA A 155 23.69 10.06 49.70
N ARG A 156 23.08 11.23 49.94
CA ARG A 156 22.49 12.10 48.92
C ARG A 156 23.51 12.50 47.86
N ARG A 157 24.70 12.94 48.25
CA ARG A 157 25.77 13.32 47.32
C ARG A 157 26.17 12.13 46.43
N VAL A 158 26.47 10.98 47.05
CA VAL A 158 26.86 9.76 46.32
C VAL A 158 25.79 9.32 45.33
N PHE A 159 24.51 9.39 45.72
CA PHE A 159 23.42 9.00 44.85
C PHE A 159 23.23 9.97 43.68
N LEU A 160 23.28 11.29 43.93
CA LEU A 160 23.20 12.31 42.88
C LEU A 160 24.36 12.19 41.88
N ASP A 161 25.58 11.93 42.37
CA ASP A 161 26.75 11.69 41.52
C ASP A 161 26.52 10.43 40.63
N ALA A 162 25.94 9.36 41.17
CA ALA A 162 25.59 8.16 40.42
C ALA A 162 24.51 8.41 39.36
N LEU A 163 23.48 9.22 39.66
CA LEU A 163 22.44 9.61 38.69
C LEU A 163 23.04 10.47 37.56
N ALA A 164 23.90 11.43 37.87
CA ALA A 164 24.58 12.26 36.89
C ALA A 164 25.46 11.42 35.96
N PHE A 165 26.20 10.45 36.51
CA PHE A 165 26.99 9.51 35.72
C PHE A 165 26.11 8.65 34.80
N ALA A 166 25.00 8.11 35.30
CA ALA A 166 24.05 7.35 34.49
C ALA A 166 23.47 8.17 33.33
N ALA A 167 23.12 9.44 33.58
CA ALA A 167 22.66 10.35 32.55
C ALA A 167 23.70 10.60 31.46
N GLU A 168 24.98 10.78 31.84
CA GLU A 168 26.07 10.95 30.89
C GLU A 168 26.24 9.72 30.00
N ARG A 169 26.22 8.51 30.57
CA ARG A 169 26.29 7.26 29.79
C ARG A 169 25.12 7.12 28.81
N LEU A 170 23.90 7.49 29.22
CA LEU A 170 22.73 7.49 28.33
C LEU A 170 22.86 8.51 27.20
N ARG A 171 23.44 9.68 27.49
CA ARG A 171 23.72 10.71 26.48
C ARG A 171 24.76 10.23 25.46
N GLU A 172 25.84 9.60 25.91
CA GLU A 172 26.85 8.98 25.04
C GLU A 172 26.22 7.90 24.15
N ALA A 173 25.42 6.99 24.73
CA ALA A 173 24.70 5.97 23.96
C ALA A 173 23.79 6.60 22.89
N ARG A 174 23.12 7.72 23.21
CA ARG A 174 22.30 8.46 22.25
C ARG A 174 23.13 9.03 21.09
N PHE A 175 24.33 9.54 21.37
CA PHE A 175 25.23 10.01 20.30
C PHE A 175 25.68 8.87 19.39
N THR A 176 26.02 7.71 19.94
CA THR A 176 26.33 6.51 19.15
C THR A 176 25.19 6.11 18.21
N VAL A 177 23.95 6.14 18.69
CA VAL A 177 22.76 5.84 17.86
C VAL A 177 22.52 6.93 16.81
N LEU A 178 22.80 8.21 17.12
CA LEU A 178 22.71 9.31 16.15
C LEU A 178 23.73 9.16 15.02
N ASP A 179 24.96 8.74 15.33
CA ASP A 179 25.98 8.48 14.33
C ASP A 179 25.60 7.28 13.44
N ALA A 180 25.09 6.19 14.05
CA ALA A 180 24.57 5.05 13.29
C ALA A 180 23.37 5.44 12.39
N LEU A 181 22.46 6.29 12.88
CA LEU A 181 21.36 6.83 12.08
C LEU A 181 21.89 7.65 10.89
N ARG A 182 22.95 8.43 11.09
CA ARG A 182 23.57 9.23 10.02
C ARG A 182 24.18 8.33 8.95
N GLU A 183 24.92 7.30 9.34
CA GLU A 183 25.49 6.32 8.42
C GLU A 183 24.41 5.55 7.67
N TRP A 184 23.37 5.09 8.38
CA TRP A 184 22.22 4.45 7.77
C TRP A 184 21.51 5.37 6.76
N ALA A 185 21.28 6.64 7.12
CA ALA A 185 20.62 7.60 6.24
C ALA A 185 21.44 7.86 4.96
N GLN A 186 22.76 7.88 5.06
CA GLN A 186 23.66 8.01 3.90
C GLN A 186 23.58 6.77 2.99
N LEU A 187 23.72 5.57 3.56
CA LEU A 187 23.68 4.33 2.78
C LEU A 187 22.28 4.05 2.22
N ARG A 188 21.30 3.91 3.11
CA ARG A 188 19.94 3.50 2.75
C ARG A 188 19.16 4.61 2.05
N GLY A 189 19.37 5.87 2.41
CA GLY A 189 18.75 7.01 1.73
C GLY A 189 19.23 7.16 0.29
N SER A 190 20.53 6.94 0.05
CA SER A 190 21.13 7.00 -1.30
C SER A 190 20.55 5.94 -2.23
N GLU A 191 20.49 4.71 -1.76
CA GLU A 191 19.91 3.59 -2.48
C GLU A 191 18.40 3.79 -2.73
N PHE A 192 17.66 4.26 -1.73
CA PHE A 192 16.22 4.44 -1.85
C PHE A 192 15.85 5.55 -2.86
N LEU A 193 16.56 6.67 -2.82
CA LEU A 193 16.31 7.82 -3.70
C LEU A 193 17.02 7.69 -5.06
N GLY A 194 17.92 6.71 -5.24
CA GLY A 194 18.67 6.51 -6.48
C GLY A 194 19.66 7.65 -6.77
N ILE A 195 20.18 8.29 -5.73
CA ILE A 195 21.14 9.40 -5.81
C ILE A 195 22.46 8.98 -5.13
N ALA A 196 23.58 9.52 -5.59
CA ALA A 196 24.87 9.24 -4.98
C ALA A 196 24.93 9.77 -3.53
N VAL A 197 25.61 9.04 -2.65
CA VAL A 197 25.80 9.43 -1.22
C VAL A 197 26.37 10.84 -1.08
N ALA A 198 27.24 11.26 -2.00
CA ALA A 198 27.86 12.60 -2.02
C ALA A 198 26.86 13.75 -2.27
N ASP A 199 25.67 13.45 -2.82
CA ASP A 199 24.64 14.44 -3.10
C ASP A 199 23.55 14.51 -2.01
N LEU A 200 23.54 13.55 -1.05
CA LEU A 200 22.62 13.50 0.09
C LEU A 200 23.03 14.35 1.28
N ALA A 201 24.30 14.71 1.33
CA ALA A 201 24.87 15.58 2.34
C ALA A 201 25.93 16.47 1.69
N ARG A 202 25.50 17.60 1.12
CA ARG A 202 26.43 18.63 0.64
C ARG A 202 26.66 19.67 1.72
N GLU A 203 27.92 19.84 2.11
CA GLU A 203 28.39 21.05 2.79
C GLU A 203 29.07 21.91 1.74
N GLN A 204 28.39 22.97 1.28
CA GLN A 204 28.98 23.93 0.35
C GLN A 204 29.43 25.16 1.12
N VAL A 205 30.74 25.43 1.05
CA VAL A 205 31.34 26.64 1.62
C VAL A 205 31.36 27.70 0.53
N VAL A 206 30.43 28.65 0.59
CA VAL A 206 30.44 29.80 -0.30
C VAL A 206 31.23 30.90 0.39
N ARG A 207 32.42 31.20 -0.15
CA ARG A 207 33.17 32.39 0.22
C ARG A 207 32.71 33.51 -0.69
N ASP A 208 32.06 34.52 -0.12
CA ASP A 208 31.76 35.72 -0.88
C ASP A 208 33.01 36.64 -0.95
N PRO A 209 33.04 37.62 -1.87
CA PRO A 209 34.14 38.58 -1.98
C PRO A 209 34.32 39.48 -0.74
N SER A 210 33.37 39.47 0.21
CA SER A 210 33.43 40.27 1.44
C SER A 210 34.20 39.58 2.58
N GLY A 211 34.63 38.32 2.36
CA GLY A 211 35.30 37.50 3.37
C GLY A 211 34.34 36.71 4.26
N SER A 212 33.03 36.75 3.99
CA SER A 212 32.04 35.98 4.74
C SER A 212 32.00 34.54 4.25
N VAL A 213 31.99 33.60 5.19
CA VAL A 213 31.96 32.16 4.90
C VAL A 213 30.56 31.64 5.22
N SER A 214 29.75 31.47 4.17
CA SER A 214 28.43 30.87 4.30
C SER A 214 28.54 29.35 4.15
N ARG A 215 28.12 28.60 5.17
CA ARG A 215 28.01 27.13 5.10
C ARG A 215 26.56 26.74 4.83
N SER A 216 26.30 26.20 3.63
CA SER A 216 25.02 25.54 3.33
C SER A 216 25.15 24.05 3.62
N ARG A 217 24.26 23.50 4.45
CA ARG A 217 24.19 22.08 4.78
C ARG A 217 22.87 21.54 4.27
N GLN A 218 22.92 20.67 3.26
CA GLN A 218 21.78 19.90 2.80
C GLN A 218 21.85 18.49 3.40
N GLY A 219 20.73 17.89 3.77
CA GLY A 219 20.71 16.60 4.46
C GLY A 219 19.46 15.79 4.17
N PHE A 220 19.60 14.46 4.22
CA PHE A 220 18.56 13.47 3.92
C PHE A 220 17.17 13.81 4.45
N LEU A 221 17.03 14.19 5.73
CA LEU A 221 15.71 14.47 6.32
C LEU A 221 15.04 15.74 5.75
N ALA A 222 15.81 16.77 5.41
CA ALA A 222 15.28 17.98 4.80
C ALA A 222 14.89 17.73 3.33
N ASP A 223 15.65 16.91 2.61
CA ASP A 223 15.31 16.52 1.23
C ASP A 223 14.12 15.56 1.18
N VAL A 224 13.98 14.65 2.15
CA VAL A 224 12.78 13.81 2.33
C VAL A 224 11.58 14.69 2.69
N ALA A 225 11.72 15.63 3.63
CA ALA A 225 10.65 16.56 3.97
C ALA A 225 10.27 17.47 2.78
N ALA A 226 11.23 17.94 1.99
CA ALA A 226 10.98 18.73 0.79
C ALA A 226 10.31 17.90 -0.32
N ALA A 227 10.71 16.63 -0.50
CA ALA A 227 10.05 15.70 -1.40
C ALA A 227 8.61 15.42 -0.97
N MET A 228 8.39 15.14 0.32
CA MET A 228 7.05 14.95 0.89
C MET A 228 6.21 16.23 0.81
N HIS A 229 6.81 17.41 1.00
CA HIS A 229 6.13 18.70 0.92
C HIS A 229 5.75 19.08 -0.51
N ALA A 230 6.63 18.79 -1.48
CA ALA A 230 6.33 18.93 -2.91
C ALA A 230 5.15 18.03 -3.32
N GLU A 231 5.05 16.84 -2.72
CA GLU A 231 3.95 15.89 -2.96
C GLU A 231 2.66 16.29 -2.22
N SER A 232 2.76 16.82 -0.99
CA SER A 232 1.61 17.34 -0.24
C SER A 232 1.00 18.61 -0.86
N ASN A 233 1.82 19.42 -1.54
CA ASN A 233 1.38 20.61 -2.27
C ASN A 233 0.90 20.31 -3.70
N ALA A 234 0.98 19.06 -4.16
CA ALA A 234 0.58 18.67 -5.51
C ALA A 234 -0.95 18.70 -5.75
N GLY A 235 -1.74 19.27 -4.83
CA GLY A 235 -3.20 19.26 -4.87
C GLY A 235 -3.77 17.86 -4.61
N PRO A 236 -5.11 17.71 -4.53
CA PRO A 236 -5.74 16.39 -4.47
C PRO A 236 -5.31 15.59 -5.69
N GLN A 237 -4.38 14.66 -5.48
CA GLN A 237 -4.04 13.68 -6.50
C GLN A 237 -5.20 12.71 -6.58
N SER A 238 -6.03 12.87 -7.60
CA SER A 238 -6.91 11.81 -8.02
C SER A 238 -6.03 10.62 -8.39
N VAL A 239 -6.00 9.59 -7.54
CA VAL A 239 -5.69 8.24 -8.02
C VAL A 239 -6.88 7.87 -8.88
N ALA A 240 -6.85 8.35 -10.14
CA ALA A 240 -7.73 7.81 -11.15
C ALA A 240 -7.43 6.31 -11.14
N PRO A 241 -8.43 5.43 -10.88
CA PRO A 241 -8.23 4.03 -11.14
C PRO A 241 -7.67 3.95 -12.56
N ARG A 242 -6.48 3.36 -12.69
CA ARG A 242 -5.87 3.14 -14.00
C ARG A 242 -6.79 2.14 -14.70
N THR A 243 -7.82 2.65 -15.37
CA THR A 243 -8.65 1.85 -16.26
C THR A 243 -7.78 1.58 -17.47
N ILE A 244 -6.94 0.55 -17.39
CA ILE A 244 -6.18 0.07 -18.53
C ILE A 244 -7.18 -0.71 -19.38
N VAL A 245 -7.91 0.03 -20.23
CA VAL A 245 -8.79 -0.58 -21.22
C VAL A 245 -7.94 -1.00 -22.41
N ALA A 246 -7.97 -2.29 -22.74
CA ALA A 246 -7.46 -2.75 -24.01
C ALA A 246 -8.38 -2.23 -25.13
N ALA A 247 -7.84 -1.42 -26.04
CA ALA A 247 -8.56 -1.03 -27.25
C ALA A 247 -8.85 -2.27 -28.12
N ALA A 248 -9.88 -2.19 -28.97
CA ALA A 248 -10.17 -3.26 -29.92
C ALA A 248 -8.94 -3.60 -30.76
N ALA A 249 -8.69 -4.90 -30.97
CA ALA A 249 -7.57 -5.35 -31.77
C ALA A 249 -7.69 -4.84 -33.22
N ALA A 250 -6.59 -4.33 -33.78
CA ALA A 250 -6.50 -3.94 -35.18
C ALA A 250 -5.70 -5.01 -35.95
N PHE A 251 -6.26 -5.49 -37.06
CA PHE A 251 -5.61 -6.48 -37.92
C PHE A 251 -4.78 -5.81 -39.01
N ALA A 252 -3.65 -6.41 -39.37
CA ALA A 252 -2.88 -5.99 -40.52
C ALA A 252 -3.62 -6.33 -41.83
N ALA A 253 -3.46 -5.50 -42.86
CA ALA A 253 -4.18 -5.65 -44.14
C ALA A 253 -3.95 -6.99 -44.87
N GLY A 254 -2.85 -7.70 -44.56
CA GLY A 254 -2.53 -9.01 -45.12
C GLY A 254 -3.02 -10.21 -44.33
N ASN A 255 -3.75 -10.02 -43.22
CA ASN A 255 -4.24 -11.13 -42.41
C ASN A 255 -5.38 -11.88 -43.14
N ARG A 256 -5.22 -13.20 -43.30
CA ARG A 256 -6.26 -14.08 -43.87
C ARG A 256 -7.37 -14.42 -42.86
N GLY A 257 -7.04 -14.46 -41.57
CA GLY A 257 -7.97 -14.74 -40.47
C GLY A 257 -8.21 -13.55 -39.54
N ARG A 258 -9.31 -13.61 -38.79
CA ARG A 258 -9.63 -12.69 -37.69
C ARG A 258 -9.68 -13.46 -36.37
N ALA A 259 -9.15 -12.84 -35.33
CA ALA A 259 -9.14 -13.39 -33.99
C ALA A 259 -9.61 -12.32 -33.01
N ARG A 260 -10.56 -12.66 -32.15
CA ARG A 260 -11.06 -11.75 -31.13
C ARG A 260 -10.28 -11.97 -29.85
N LEU A 261 -9.72 -10.90 -29.31
CA LEU A 261 -9.25 -10.91 -27.93
C LEU A 261 -10.44 -10.57 -27.02
N ARG A 262 -10.78 -11.43 -26.06
CA ARG A 262 -11.78 -11.04 -25.06
C ARG A 262 -11.28 -9.85 -24.26
N PRO A 263 -12.17 -8.94 -23.81
CA PRO A 263 -11.80 -7.93 -22.84
C PRO A 263 -11.13 -8.59 -21.64
N PHE A 264 -9.90 -8.18 -21.35
CA PHE A 264 -9.19 -8.60 -20.15
C PHE A 264 -8.95 -7.37 -19.27
N GLN A 265 -8.76 -7.60 -17.99
CA GLN A 265 -8.38 -6.56 -17.03
C GLN A 265 -6.89 -6.73 -16.72
N PRO A 266 -6.00 -5.91 -17.29
CA PRO A 266 -4.59 -5.95 -16.96
C PRO A 266 -4.38 -5.62 -15.48
N GLY A 267 -3.42 -6.28 -14.84
CA GLY A 267 -3.10 -5.98 -13.44
C GLY A 267 -2.33 -4.66 -13.27
N PRO A 268 -2.10 -4.24 -12.02
CA PRO A 268 -1.56 -2.91 -11.70
C PRO A 268 -0.13 -2.69 -12.21
N ALA A 269 0.66 -3.75 -12.42
CA ALA A 269 2.01 -3.65 -12.98
C ALA A 269 2.05 -3.67 -14.52
N CYS A 270 0.91 -3.82 -15.20
CA CYS A 270 0.88 -3.91 -16.66
C CYS A 270 1.24 -2.57 -17.32
N PRO A 271 2.31 -2.52 -18.14
CA PRO A 271 2.73 -1.28 -18.75
C PRO A 271 1.83 -0.88 -19.91
N VAL A 272 1.70 0.43 -20.15
CA VAL A 272 1.02 0.94 -21.35
C VAL A 272 1.89 0.63 -22.56
N ALA A 273 1.40 -0.23 -23.45
CA ALA A 273 2.16 -0.72 -24.58
C ALA A 273 1.28 -1.02 -25.79
N ARG A 274 1.90 -1.08 -26.97
CA ARG A 274 1.29 -1.68 -28.16
C ARG A 274 1.68 -3.16 -28.21
N TRP A 275 0.73 -4.03 -27.90
CA TRP A 275 0.88 -5.48 -27.96
C TRP A 275 0.56 -5.98 -29.37
N SER A 276 1.47 -6.74 -29.96
CA SER A 276 1.35 -7.29 -31.31
C SER A 276 1.47 -8.80 -31.23
N PHE A 277 0.45 -9.51 -31.69
CA PHE A 277 0.43 -10.97 -31.76
C PHE A 277 0.72 -11.40 -33.18
N ARG A 278 1.71 -12.28 -33.36
CA ARG A 278 2.07 -12.88 -34.64
C ARG A 278 1.95 -14.38 -34.51
N CYS A 279 1.12 -14.98 -35.36
CA CYS A 279 1.05 -16.43 -35.47
C CYS A 279 2.42 -16.97 -35.90
N THR A 280 3.02 -17.82 -35.07
CA THR A 280 4.31 -18.48 -35.31
C THR A 280 4.13 -19.93 -35.72
N GLN A 281 3.03 -20.57 -35.31
CA GLN A 281 2.69 -21.94 -35.68
C GLN A 281 1.26 -22.01 -36.21
N GLY A 282 1.08 -22.64 -37.38
CA GLY A 282 -0.24 -22.85 -37.99
C GLY A 282 -0.75 -21.69 -38.87
N ALA A 283 0.07 -20.66 -39.12
CA ALA A 283 -0.32 -19.46 -39.87
C ALA A 283 -0.83 -19.71 -41.30
N GLU A 284 -0.28 -20.72 -41.99
CA GLU A 284 -0.66 -21.06 -43.37
C GLU A 284 -1.55 -22.30 -43.46
N GLN A 285 -1.50 -23.17 -42.45
CA GLN A 285 -2.12 -24.50 -42.51
C GLN A 285 -3.48 -24.56 -41.80
N GLY A 286 -3.77 -23.63 -40.88
CA GLY A 286 -4.94 -23.72 -39.99
C GLY A 286 -4.83 -24.97 -39.09
N GLN A 287 -4.42 -24.80 -37.84
CA GLN A 287 -4.26 -25.92 -36.91
C GLN A 287 -5.48 -26.10 -35.98
N GLY A 288 -6.66 -25.66 -36.42
CA GLY A 288 -7.92 -25.95 -35.75
C GLY A 288 -8.00 -25.45 -34.31
N GLY A 289 -7.42 -24.28 -34.02
CA GLY A 289 -7.35 -23.72 -32.67
C GLY A 289 -6.06 -24.07 -31.91
N LEU A 290 -5.15 -24.86 -32.50
CA LEU A 290 -3.82 -25.12 -31.94
C LEU A 290 -2.76 -24.12 -32.43
N GLU A 291 -3.16 -23.04 -33.11
CA GLU A 291 -2.24 -21.99 -33.54
C GLU A 291 -1.57 -21.34 -32.34
N GLU A 292 -0.24 -21.15 -32.45
CA GLU A 292 0.55 -20.47 -31.44
C GLU A 292 0.98 -19.09 -31.92
N PHE A 293 0.99 -18.14 -31.00
CA PHE A 293 1.32 -16.75 -31.26
C PHE A 293 2.52 -16.32 -30.41
N ALA A 294 3.50 -15.72 -31.07
CA ALA A 294 4.49 -14.87 -30.42
C ALA A 294 3.90 -13.48 -30.20
N CYS A 295 4.10 -12.94 -29.01
CA CYS A 295 3.70 -11.60 -28.66
C CYS A 295 4.91 -10.69 -28.49
N VAL A 296 4.81 -9.49 -29.07
CA VAL A 296 5.78 -8.41 -28.90
C VAL A 296 5.07 -7.18 -28.36
N ALA A 297 5.53 -6.67 -27.23
CA ALA A 297 5.04 -5.43 -26.64
C ALA A 297 6.07 -4.31 -26.84
N ARG A 298 5.66 -3.21 -27.48
CA ARG A 298 6.45 -1.97 -27.51
C ARG A 298 5.92 -1.02 -26.45
N LEU A 299 6.72 -0.76 -25.43
CA LEU A 299 6.32 0.08 -24.31
C LEU A 299 6.19 1.54 -24.75
N ARG A 300 5.11 2.22 -24.36
CA ARG A 300 4.92 3.62 -24.75
C ARG A 300 5.89 4.51 -23.97
N GLY A 301 6.73 5.26 -24.68
CA GLY A 301 7.74 6.15 -24.07
C GLY A 301 9.01 5.44 -23.60
N SER A 302 9.25 4.21 -24.05
CA SER A 302 10.50 3.46 -23.82
C SER A 302 10.89 2.72 -25.10
N GLU A 303 12.20 2.53 -25.32
CA GLU A 303 12.74 1.68 -26.38
C GLU A 303 12.72 0.18 -26.00
N GLU A 304 12.32 -0.14 -24.76
CA GLU A 304 12.22 -1.52 -24.30
C GLU A 304 11.10 -2.28 -25.04
N THR A 305 11.43 -3.49 -25.51
CA THR A 305 10.45 -4.43 -26.07
C THR A 305 10.35 -5.68 -25.23
N LEU A 306 9.13 -6.08 -24.86
CA LEU A 306 8.88 -7.37 -24.21
C LEU A 306 8.52 -8.40 -25.27
N ARG A 307 9.00 -9.64 -25.10
CA ARG A 307 8.73 -10.76 -25.99
C ARG A 307 8.36 -11.99 -25.18
N PHE A 308 7.34 -12.71 -25.62
CA PHE A 308 6.94 -13.99 -25.06
C PHE A 308 6.17 -14.80 -26.09
N GLU A 309 6.10 -16.10 -25.89
CA GLU A 309 5.51 -17.07 -26.81
C GLU A 309 4.52 -17.98 -26.08
N GLY A 310 3.87 -18.88 -26.80
CA GLY A 310 2.96 -19.87 -26.22
C GLY A 310 1.52 -19.37 -25.98
N VAL A 311 1.14 -18.24 -26.58
CA VAL A 311 -0.28 -17.82 -26.59
C VAL A 311 -1.03 -18.71 -27.58
N ARG A 312 -2.02 -19.47 -27.09
CA ARG A 312 -2.83 -20.41 -27.89
C ARG A 312 -4.29 -19.98 -27.95
N ILE A 313 -4.95 -20.28 -29.06
CA ILE A 313 -6.39 -20.02 -29.22
C ILE A 313 -7.19 -20.88 -28.23
N GLY A 314 -8.17 -20.29 -27.55
CA GLY A 314 -9.05 -21.00 -26.62
C GLY A 314 -8.43 -21.33 -25.25
N PHE A 315 -7.16 -21.01 -25.03
CA PHE A 315 -6.49 -21.22 -23.74
C PHE A 315 -6.28 -19.89 -23.01
N PRO A 316 -6.58 -19.82 -21.70
CA PRO A 316 -6.25 -18.64 -20.91
C PRO A 316 -4.72 -18.50 -20.82
N PHE A 317 -4.24 -17.29 -21.02
CA PHE A 317 -2.81 -16.99 -20.97
C PHE A 317 -2.54 -15.84 -19.99
N VAL A 318 -1.46 -15.99 -19.22
CA VAL A 318 -0.91 -14.95 -18.34
C VAL A 318 0.52 -14.68 -18.76
N GLY A 319 0.77 -13.46 -19.21
CA GLY A 319 2.05 -12.96 -19.66
C GLY A 319 2.83 -12.22 -18.57
N PRO A 320 3.99 -11.66 -18.93
CA PRO A 320 4.86 -10.94 -18.01
C PRO A 320 4.24 -9.63 -17.52
N ARG A 321 4.68 -9.15 -16.35
CA ARG A 321 4.29 -7.86 -15.75
C ARG A 321 2.76 -7.68 -15.67
N ASP A 322 2.06 -8.68 -15.13
CA ASP A 322 0.59 -8.68 -14.96
C ASP A 322 -0.23 -8.52 -16.26
N PHE A 323 0.33 -8.94 -17.39
CA PHE A 323 -0.40 -9.00 -18.65
C PHE A 323 -1.34 -10.21 -18.67
N GLY A 324 -2.63 -10.01 -18.41
CA GLY A 324 -3.65 -11.07 -18.45
C GLY A 324 -4.52 -11.10 -17.19
N PRO A 325 -5.39 -12.12 -17.02
CA PRO A 325 -5.57 -13.27 -17.92
C PRO A 325 -6.23 -12.86 -19.24
N LEU A 326 -5.69 -13.33 -20.38
CA LEU A 326 -6.25 -13.10 -21.70
C LEU A 326 -6.75 -14.40 -22.33
N LEU A 327 -7.79 -14.29 -23.15
CA LEU A 327 -8.29 -15.40 -23.97
C LEU A 327 -8.38 -14.92 -25.42
N LEU A 328 -7.57 -15.53 -26.28
CA LEU A 328 -7.62 -15.31 -27.72
C LEU A 328 -8.61 -16.31 -28.32
N GLU A 329 -9.61 -15.81 -29.02
CA GLU A 329 -10.66 -16.61 -29.67
C GLU A 329 -10.64 -16.37 -31.17
N ARG A 330 -11.17 -17.32 -31.94
CA ARG A 330 -11.42 -17.10 -33.38
C ARG A 330 -12.61 -16.18 -33.55
N ASP A 331 -12.57 -15.37 -34.59
CA ASP A 331 -13.68 -14.53 -35.00
C ASP A 331 -14.13 -14.98 -36.41
N PRO A 332 -15.14 -15.86 -36.50
CA PRO A 332 -15.62 -16.34 -37.78
C PRO A 332 -16.13 -15.20 -38.66
N SER A 333 -15.81 -15.24 -39.94
CA SER A 333 -16.30 -14.26 -40.90
C SER A 333 -16.73 -14.93 -42.18
N LYS A 334 -17.82 -14.44 -42.78
CA LYS A 334 -18.31 -14.87 -44.09
C LYS A 334 -17.95 -13.86 -45.17
N LYS A 335 -17.69 -14.36 -46.38
CA LYS A 335 -17.44 -13.54 -47.58
C LYS A 335 -18.12 -14.21 -48.77
N GLY A 336 -18.83 -13.40 -49.57
CA GLY A 336 -19.01 -13.70 -50.98
C GLY A 336 -20.30 -14.39 -51.41
N ASP A 337 -21.36 -14.48 -50.60
CA ASP A 337 -22.65 -15.03 -51.06
C ASP A 337 -23.85 -14.11 -50.69
N PRO A 338 -24.64 -13.60 -51.66
CA PRO A 338 -25.89 -12.90 -51.40
C PRO A 338 -26.90 -13.72 -50.59
N GLN A 339 -26.83 -15.06 -50.65
CA GLN A 339 -27.68 -15.97 -49.90
C GLN A 339 -27.28 -16.11 -48.43
N ASP A 340 -26.19 -15.46 -48.01
CA ASP A 340 -25.74 -15.39 -46.61
C ASP A 340 -26.81 -14.87 -45.65
N GLN A 341 -27.78 -14.10 -46.14
CA GLN A 341 -28.91 -13.59 -45.36
C GLN A 341 -29.88 -14.69 -44.91
N LEU A 342 -29.85 -15.84 -45.57
CA LEU A 342 -30.68 -17.00 -45.23
C LEU A 342 -30.12 -17.79 -44.03
N LEU A 343 -28.83 -17.62 -43.73
CA LEU A 343 -28.20 -18.18 -42.54
C LEU A 343 -28.30 -17.18 -41.38
N GLY A 344 -28.38 -17.69 -40.16
CA GLY A 344 -28.37 -16.87 -38.95
C GLY A 344 -27.12 -15.99 -38.83
N ASP A 345 -27.15 -15.07 -37.86
CA ASP A 345 -25.98 -14.25 -37.54
C ASP A 345 -24.78 -15.16 -37.17
N LEU A 346 -23.56 -14.72 -37.52
CA LEU A 346 -22.33 -15.41 -37.14
C LEU A 346 -21.98 -15.23 -35.66
N ALA A 347 -22.66 -14.30 -34.97
CA ALA A 347 -22.52 -14.03 -33.54
C ALA A 347 -23.03 -15.22 -32.70
N GLY A 348 -22.25 -16.28 -32.63
CA GLY A 348 -22.64 -17.53 -31.95
C GLY A 348 -22.06 -18.79 -32.60
N LEU A 349 -21.54 -18.68 -33.82
CA LEU A 349 -20.96 -19.81 -34.54
C LEU A 349 -19.81 -20.42 -33.73
N THR A 350 -19.97 -21.69 -33.35
CA THR A 350 -18.92 -22.50 -32.75
C THR A 350 -18.57 -23.66 -33.68
N LEU A 351 -17.29 -23.94 -33.78
CA LEU A 351 -16.70 -24.98 -34.62
C LEU A 351 -15.89 -25.91 -33.72
N GLY A 352 -15.95 -27.21 -33.97
CA GLY A 352 -15.08 -28.18 -33.33
C GLY A 352 -14.59 -29.23 -34.32
N GLY A 353 -13.44 -29.82 -34.00
CA GLY A 353 -12.82 -30.88 -34.83
C GLY A 353 -12.12 -30.39 -36.10
N GLU A 354 -11.89 -29.08 -36.23
CA GLU A 354 -11.13 -28.49 -37.34
C GLU A 354 -9.67 -28.99 -37.37
N ARG A 355 -9.15 -29.23 -38.56
CA ARG A 355 -7.78 -29.67 -38.86
C ARG A 355 -7.36 -29.12 -40.22
N SER A 356 -6.05 -29.13 -40.49
CA SER A 356 -5.52 -28.78 -41.81
C SER A 356 -5.96 -29.74 -42.93
N THR A 357 -6.57 -30.88 -42.59
CA THR A 357 -7.07 -31.88 -43.53
C THR A 357 -8.57 -31.78 -43.80
N ASN A 358 -9.29 -30.87 -43.14
CA ASN A 358 -10.74 -30.69 -43.32
C ASN A 358 -11.13 -29.21 -43.53
N THR A 359 -10.14 -28.35 -43.79
CA THR A 359 -10.30 -26.94 -44.17
C THR A 359 -9.24 -26.54 -45.19
N ASP A 360 -9.52 -25.50 -45.99
CA ASP A 360 -8.52 -24.85 -46.85
C ASP A 360 -7.80 -23.76 -46.04
N GLY A 361 -6.84 -24.16 -45.20
CA GLY A 361 -6.08 -23.22 -44.36
C GLY A 361 -6.96 -22.43 -43.38
N GLY A 362 -7.97 -23.09 -42.80
CA GLY A 362 -8.96 -22.48 -41.91
C GLY A 362 -10.14 -21.82 -42.62
N VAL A 363 -10.25 -21.96 -43.94
CA VAL A 363 -11.44 -21.57 -44.72
C VAL A 363 -12.33 -22.79 -44.94
N LEU A 364 -13.63 -22.60 -44.71
CA LEU A 364 -14.68 -23.52 -45.11
C LEU A 364 -15.51 -22.88 -46.22
N HIS A 365 -15.82 -23.66 -47.24
CA HIS A 365 -16.74 -23.29 -48.30
C HIS A 365 -18.10 -23.88 -47.97
N TRP A 366 -19.20 -23.20 -48.30
CA TRP A 366 -20.52 -23.78 -48.11
C TRP A 366 -21.40 -23.65 -49.34
N GLN A 367 -22.42 -24.48 -49.37
CA GLN A 367 -23.50 -24.42 -50.33
C GLN A 367 -24.84 -24.58 -49.62
N LEU A 368 -25.83 -23.79 -50.06
CA LEU A 368 -27.22 -23.94 -49.65
C LEU A 368 -27.99 -24.70 -50.72
N LEU A 369 -28.62 -25.80 -50.32
CA LEU A 369 -29.45 -26.62 -51.18
C LEU A 369 -30.89 -26.53 -50.70
N LYS A 370 -31.79 -26.06 -51.56
CA LYS A 370 -33.20 -25.94 -51.21
C LYS A 370 -33.84 -27.32 -51.10
N GLU A 371 -34.52 -27.57 -49.98
CA GLU A 371 -35.24 -28.82 -49.72
C GLU A 371 -36.76 -28.64 -49.91
N PRO A 372 -37.53 -29.74 -50.03
CA PRO A 372 -38.98 -29.71 -49.96
C PRO A 372 -39.47 -29.05 -48.66
N ALA A 373 -40.71 -28.51 -48.66
CA ALA A 373 -41.30 -27.82 -47.49
C ALA A 373 -40.62 -26.50 -47.05
N GLY A 374 -39.78 -25.91 -47.89
CA GLY A 374 -39.22 -24.58 -47.65
C GLY A 374 -38.01 -24.56 -46.69
N THR A 375 -37.44 -25.73 -46.38
CA THR A 375 -36.20 -25.87 -45.63
C THR A 375 -34.97 -25.86 -46.55
N TRP A 376 -33.79 -25.86 -45.94
CA TRP A 376 -32.50 -25.90 -46.61
C TRP A 376 -31.60 -26.98 -46.02
N ALA A 377 -30.79 -27.61 -46.87
CA ALA A 377 -29.57 -28.27 -46.45
C ALA A 377 -28.40 -27.29 -46.58
N VAL A 378 -27.54 -27.29 -45.57
CA VAL A 378 -26.31 -26.49 -45.53
C VAL A 378 -25.14 -27.46 -45.56
N GLU A 379 -24.39 -27.46 -46.66
CA GLU A 379 -23.24 -28.33 -46.88
C GLU A 379 -21.95 -27.54 -46.76
N PHE A 380 -20.96 -28.05 -46.03
CA PHE A 380 -19.66 -27.43 -45.80
C PHE A 380 -18.55 -28.28 -46.42
N TYR A 381 -17.63 -27.63 -47.12
CA TYR A 381 -16.56 -28.26 -47.88
C TYR A 381 -15.19 -27.68 -47.52
N MET A 382 -14.17 -28.52 -47.61
CA MET A 382 -12.77 -28.12 -47.42
C MET A 382 -12.13 -27.48 -48.66
N SER A 383 -12.85 -27.37 -49.78
CA SER A 383 -12.34 -26.86 -51.06
C SER A 383 -13.41 -26.09 -51.82
N LEU A 384 -13.00 -25.05 -52.54
CA LEU A 384 -13.87 -24.23 -53.39
C LEU A 384 -14.49 -25.03 -54.56
N ALA A 385 -13.95 -26.21 -54.88
CA ALA A 385 -14.50 -27.07 -55.93
C ALA A 385 -15.84 -27.73 -55.55
N LEU A 386 -16.20 -27.76 -54.25
CA LEU A 386 -17.45 -28.33 -53.72
C LEU A 386 -17.69 -29.79 -54.14
N GLY A 387 -16.61 -30.58 -54.25
CA GLY A 387 -16.71 -32.00 -54.60
C GLY A 387 -17.31 -32.82 -53.46
N SER A 388 -17.97 -33.94 -53.79
CA SER A 388 -18.53 -34.85 -52.77
C SER A 388 -17.47 -35.44 -51.83
N GLY A 389 -16.23 -35.59 -52.30
CA GLY A 389 -15.09 -35.99 -51.48
C GLY A 389 -14.59 -34.89 -50.52
N ASP A 390 -14.94 -33.63 -50.80
CA ASP A 390 -14.53 -32.47 -49.99
C ASP A 390 -15.58 -32.09 -48.93
N LEU A 391 -16.75 -32.74 -48.92
CA LEU A 391 -17.83 -32.50 -47.97
C LEU A 391 -17.37 -32.91 -46.56
N VAL A 392 -17.29 -31.94 -45.65
CA VAL A 392 -16.80 -32.14 -44.28
C VAL A 392 -17.90 -32.07 -43.23
N ALA A 393 -18.97 -31.31 -43.44
CA ALA A 393 -20.11 -31.26 -42.53
C ALA A 393 -21.40 -30.91 -43.25
N ARG A 394 -22.55 -31.32 -42.70
CA ARG A 394 -23.88 -31.04 -43.27
C ARG A 394 -24.94 -30.83 -42.19
N ALA A 395 -25.85 -29.88 -42.43
CA ALA A 395 -27.13 -29.73 -41.75
C ALA A 395 -28.28 -29.91 -42.76
N GLU A 396 -29.43 -30.39 -42.29
CA GLU A 396 -30.64 -30.64 -43.08
C GLU A 396 -31.84 -30.02 -42.37
N GLY A 397 -32.92 -29.69 -43.09
CA GLY A 397 -34.13 -29.14 -42.48
C GLY A 397 -33.98 -27.73 -41.91
N VAL A 398 -32.97 -26.97 -42.32
CA VAL A 398 -32.67 -25.64 -41.79
C VAL A 398 -33.71 -24.62 -42.26
N GLN A 399 -34.34 -23.93 -41.31
CA GLN A 399 -35.25 -22.83 -41.60
C GLN A 399 -34.46 -21.53 -41.83
N PRO A 400 -34.90 -20.64 -42.73
CA PRO A 400 -34.23 -19.36 -42.95
C PRO A 400 -34.04 -18.57 -41.64
N GLY A 401 -32.80 -18.14 -41.37
CA GLY A 401 -32.43 -17.36 -40.18
C GLY A 401 -32.43 -18.12 -38.86
N ALA A 402 -32.76 -19.41 -38.84
CA ALA A 402 -32.77 -20.23 -37.63
C ALA A 402 -31.36 -20.77 -37.31
N PRO A 403 -31.03 -20.95 -36.01
CA PRO A 403 -29.80 -21.64 -35.62
C PRO A 403 -29.86 -23.11 -36.05
N PHE A 404 -28.70 -23.70 -36.36
CA PHE A 404 -28.62 -25.10 -36.79
C PHE A 404 -27.31 -25.76 -36.37
N ARG A 405 -27.30 -27.09 -36.39
CA ARG A 405 -26.09 -27.89 -36.13
C ARG A 405 -25.72 -28.68 -37.37
N ALA A 406 -24.55 -28.40 -37.92
CA ALA A 406 -23.95 -29.22 -38.97
C ALA A 406 -23.14 -30.34 -38.33
N SER A 407 -23.45 -31.58 -38.72
CA SER A 407 -22.76 -32.77 -38.24
C SER A 407 -21.76 -33.25 -39.27
N GLU A 408 -20.73 -33.92 -38.78
CA GLU A 408 -19.63 -34.49 -39.57
C GLU A 408 -20.10 -35.31 -40.78
N ARG A 409 -19.33 -35.23 -41.87
CA ARG A 409 -19.40 -36.08 -43.05
C ARG A 409 -18.00 -36.58 -43.42
N ASN A 410 -17.94 -37.70 -44.14
CA ASN A 410 -16.69 -38.28 -44.66
C ASN A 410 -15.57 -38.48 -43.61
N VAL A 411 -15.92 -38.77 -42.36
CA VAL A 411 -14.97 -38.99 -41.25
C VAL A 411 -14.06 -37.76 -41.00
N SER A 412 -14.57 -36.55 -41.28
CA SER A 412 -13.80 -35.30 -41.16
C SER A 412 -13.51 -34.91 -39.70
N GLY A 413 -14.26 -35.41 -38.73
CA GLY A 413 -14.32 -34.97 -37.34
C GLY A 413 -14.97 -33.61 -37.11
N LEU A 414 -15.34 -32.88 -38.18
CA LEU A 414 -15.73 -31.47 -38.12
C LEU A 414 -17.22 -31.31 -37.84
N TRP A 415 -17.55 -30.44 -36.90
CA TRP A 415 -18.94 -30.06 -36.59
C TRP A 415 -19.05 -28.56 -36.35
N LEU A 416 -20.22 -28.01 -36.65
CA LEU A 416 -20.54 -26.60 -36.40
C LEU A 416 -21.88 -26.47 -35.69
N VAL A 417 -21.97 -25.52 -34.77
CA VAL A 417 -23.24 -25.01 -34.25
C VAL A 417 -23.30 -23.55 -34.65
N TRP A 418 -24.22 -23.24 -35.56
CA TRP A 418 -24.46 -21.92 -36.10
C TRP A 418 -25.60 -21.24 -35.38
#